data_AF-A0A2X3GD00-F1
#
_entry.id   AF-A0A2X3GD00-F1
#
_cell.length_a   1.000
_cell.length_b   1.000
_cell.length_c   1.000
_cell.angle_alpha   90.00
_cell.angle_beta   90.00
_cell.angle_gamma   90.00
#
_symmetry.space_group_name_H-M   'P 1'
#
loop_
_entity.id
_entity.type
_entity.pdbx_description
1 polymer ?
#
loop_
_entity_poly.entity_id
_entity_poly.type
_entity_poly.pdbx_seq_one_letter_code
_entity_poly.pdbx_strand_id
1 'polypeptide(L)'
;MPWTQLRNIAAAQALIAASGREDIGILVDALHFWRAGESLAALSSLPAHHLNYMQLCDGAAQKPESEQELIRQARSARNVPGEGGLDLHGLMSALPATLPVSLEVPLDGEQGALPPLQRAQLLFDAAQPYLRACA
;
A
#
# COMPACT_ATOMS: atom_id res chain seq x y z
N MET A 1 2.45 -1.17 8.86
CA MET A 1 1.55 -0.55 9.85
C MET A 1 2.37 0.03 11.00
N PRO A 2 2.66 1.35 11.00
CA PRO A 2 3.65 1.95 11.90
C PRO A 2 3.30 1.92 13.39
N TRP A 3 2.04 1.70 13.77
CA TRP A 3 1.60 1.57 15.17
C TRP A 3 1.73 0.14 15.73
N THR A 4 2.10 -0.84 14.90
CA THR A 4 2.28 -2.23 15.35
C THR A 4 3.72 -2.50 15.81
N GLN A 5 4.05 -3.74 16.16
CA GLN A 5 5.43 -4.12 16.50
C GLN A 5 6.34 -4.25 15.27
N LEU A 6 5.77 -4.57 14.09
CA LEU A 6 6.48 -4.59 12.81
C LEU A 6 6.18 -3.30 12.05
N ARG A 7 6.99 -2.27 12.35
CA ARG A 7 6.69 -0.89 11.96
C ARG A 7 7.15 -0.54 10.55
N ASN A 8 8.19 -1.20 10.07
CA ASN A 8 8.91 -0.83 8.86
C ASN A 8 9.48 -2.05 8.12
N ILE A 9 9.94 -1.82 6.90
CA ILE A 9 10.53 -2.83 6.00
C ILE A 9 11.73 -3.50 6.67
N ALA A 10 12.61 -2.73 7.32
CA ALA A 10 13.81 -3.25 7.98
C ALA A 10 13.47 -4.26 9.10
N ALA A 11 12.46 -3.97 9.93
CA ALA A 11 11.99 -4.88 10.96
C ALA A 11 11.37 -6.16 10.36
N ALA A 12 10.64 -6.04 9.25
CA ALA A 12 10.11 -7.20 8.54
C ALA A 12 11.23 -8.08 7.96
N GLN A 13 12.25 -7.49 7.33
CA GLN A 13 13.42 -8.23 6.84
C GLN A 13 14.18 -8.95 7.96
N ALA A 14 14.40 -8.27 9.09
CA ALA A 14 15.06 -8.87 10.25
C ALA A 14 14.28 -10.08 10.78
N LEU A 15 12.94 -9.99 10.84
CA LEU A 15 12.10 -11.10 11.25
C LEU A 15 12.13 -12.27 10.25
N ILE A 16 12.06 -11.99 8.94
CA ILE A 16 12.16 -13.02 7.90
C ILE A 16 13.51 -13.75 8.03
N ALA A 17 14.61 -13.01 8.14
CA ALA A 17 15.94 -13.59 8.31
C ALA A 17 16.04 -14.45 9.59
N ALA A 18 15.50 -13.95 10.71
CA ALA A 18 15.51 -14.68 11.98
C ALA A 18 14.64 -15.96 11.95
N SER A 19 13.62 -16.01 11.09
CA SER A 19 12.76 -17.18 10.95
C SER A 19 13.44 -18.37 10.26
N GLY A 20 14.49 -18.11 9.45
CA GLY A 20 15.15 -19.12 8.62
C GLY A 20 14.26 -19.73 7.52
N ARG A 21 13.11 -19.12 7.22
CA ARG A 21 12.17 -19.61 6.20
C ARG A 21 12.34 -18.87 4.87
N GLU A 22 12.10 -19.58 3.79
CA GLU A 22 12.13 -19.04 2.42
C GLU A 22 10.71 -18.74 1.87
N ASP A 23 9.66 -19.24 2.52
CA ASP A 23 8.25 -19.09 2.13
C ASP A 23 7.52 -17.98 2.91
N ILE A 24 8.24 -16.92 3.29
CA ILE A 24 7.68 -15.71 3.90
C ILE A 24 7.97 -14.53 2.98
N GLY A 25 6.98 -13.63 2.85
CA GLY A 25 7.17 -12.36 2.18
C GLY A 25 6.52 -11.21 2.94
N ILE A 26 6.67 -10.03 2.35
CA ILE A 26 6.20 -8.75 2.79
C ILE A 26 5.05 -8.36 1.85
N LEU A 27 3.93 -7.97 2.45
CA LEU A 27 2.86 -7.25 1.79
C LEU A 27 3.20 -5.76 1.86
N VAL A 28 3.28 -5.11 0.71
CA VAL A 28 3.44 -3.65 0.64
C VAL A 28 2.08 -2.98 0.53
N ASP A 29 1.71 -2.18 1.53
CA ASP A 29 0.51 -1.34 1.50
C ASP A 29 0.91 0.12 1.29
N ALA A 30 0.27 0.79 0.32
CA ALA A 30 0.62 2.15 -0.07
C ALA A 30 0.52 3.14 1.10
N LEU A 31 -0.58 3.12 1.86
CA LEU A 31 -0.75 4.03 2.99
C LEU A 31 0.32 3.76 4.05
N HIS A 32 0.49 2.50 4.45
CA HIS A 32 1.44 2.13 5.49
C HIS A 32 2.89 2.43 5.12
N PHE A 33 3.26 2.27 3.85
CA PHE A 33 4.57 2.64 3.34
C PHE A 33 4.88 4.11 3.61
N TRP A 34 4.00 5.01 3.16
CA TRP A 34 4.18 6.45 3.36
C TRP A 34 4.05 6.87 4.82
N ARG A 35 3.16 6.24 5.59
CA ARG A 35 3.01 6.53 7.02
C ARG A 35 4.18 6.03 7.86
N ALA A 36 4.83 4.94 7.48
CA ALA A 36 6.06 4.47 8.12
C ALA A 36 7.27 5.36 7.80
N GLY A 37 7.18 6.23 6.78
CA GLY A 37 8.31 7.05 6.34
C GLY A 37 9.36 6.23 5.61
N GLU A 38 8.93 5.17 4.92
CA GLU A 38 9.80 4.34 4.11
C GLU A 38 10.38 5.13 2.93
N SER A 39 11.44 4.58 2.34
CA SER A 39 12.02 5.14 1.12
C SER A 39 11.84 4.19 -0.06
N LEU A 40 11.62 4.75 -1.25
CA LEU A 40 11.54 3.97 -2.48
C LEU A 40 12.83 3.19 -2.74
N ALA A 41 13.99 3.74 -2.35
CA ALA A 41 15.27 3.05 -2.45
C ALA A 41 15.33 1.79 -1.56
N ALA A 42 14.84 1.87 -0.32
CA ALA A 42 14.74 0.70 0.57
C ALA A 42 13.82 -0.37 -0.05
N LEU A 43 12.67 0.04 -0.58
CA LEU A 43 11.73 -0.86 -1.24
C LEU A 43 12.35 -1.58 -2.44
N SER A 44 12.99 -0.84 -3.36
CA SER A 44 13.61 -1.40 -4.56
C SER A 44 14.79 -2.34 -4.27
N SER A 45 15.38 -2.26 -3.07
CA SER A 45 16.46 -3.16 -2.65
C SER A 45 15.98 -4.50 -2.10
N LEU A 46 14.67 -4.67 -1.90
CA LEU A 46 14.12 -5.93 -1.43
C LEU A 46 14.25 -7.03 -2.50
N PRO A 47 14.63 -8.26 -2.12
CA PRO A 47 14.56 -9.39 -3.03
C PRO A 47 13.12 -9.58 -3.53
N ALA A 48 12.94 -9.73 -4.84
CA ALA A 48 11.60 -9.83 -5.44
C ALA A 48 10.78 -11.01 -4.89
N HIS A 49 11.41 -12.10 -4.48
CA HIS A 49 10.73 -13.26 -3.87
C HIS A 49 10.20 -12.99 -2.46
N HIS A 50 10.64 -11.92 -1.80
CA HIS A 50 10.03 -11.45 -0.54
C HIS A 50 8.83 -10.54 -0.79
N LEU A 51 8.48 -10.20 -2.03
CA LEU A 51 7.34 -9.33 -2.33
C LEU A 51 6.20 -10.19 -2.88
N ASN A 52 5.17 -10.42 -2.05
CA ASN A 52 4.10 -11.35 -2.40
C ASN A 52 2.93 -10.67 -3.12
N TYR A 53 2.51 -9.52 -2.63
CA TYR A 53 1.50 -8.68 -3.27
C TYR A 53 1.52 -7.26 -2.67
N MET A 54 0.83 -6.37 -3.38
CA MET A 54 0.78 -4.94 -3.11
C MET A 54 -0.69 -4.50 -2.93
N GLN A 55 -0.98 -3.70 -1.90
CA GLN A 55 -2.31 -3.11 -1.63
C GLN A 55 -2.30 -1.62 -2.00
N LEU A 56 -3.04 -1.27 -3.06
CA LEU A 56 -3.11 0.08 -3.61
C LEU A 56 -4.29 0.84 -3.04
N CYS A 57 -4.00 2.05 -2.62
CA CYS A 57 -4.92 3.09 -2.26
C CYS A 57 -4.20 4.43 -2.43
N ASP A 58 -4.89 5.52 -2.12
CA ASP A 58 -4.28 6.82 -1.89
C ASP A 58 -4.62 7.32 -0.47
N GLY A 59 -4.08 8.48 -0.11
CA GLY A 59 -4.38 9.15 1.14
C GLY A 59 -3.81 10.56 1.15
N ALA A 60 -4.07 11.30 2.22
CA ALA A 60 -3.53 12.64 2.36
C ALA A 60 -1.98 12.65 2.25
N ALA A 61 -1.42 13.63 1.52
CA ALA A 61 0.03 13.81 1.42
C ALA A 61 0.66 14.04 2.80
N GLN A 62 -0.02 14.82 3.65
CA GLN A 62 0.44 15.11 4.99
C GLN A 62 0.35 13.85 5.87
N LYS A 63 1.49 13.48 6.47
CA LYS A 63 1.55 12.43 7.47
C LYS A 63 0.87 12.92 8.77
N PRO A 64 -0.05 12.14 9.36
CA PRO A 64 -0.63 12.44 10.66
C PRO A 64 0.40 12.51 11.78
N GLU A 65 0.13 13.37 12.75
CA GLU A 65 0.96 13.56 13.94
C GLU A 65 0.59 12.61 15.09
N SER A 66 -0.61 12.01 15.06
CA SER A 66 -1.09 11.11 16.11
C SER A 66 -1.31 9.68 15.62
N GLU A 67 -1.07 8.71 16.51
CA GLU A 67 -1.35 7.30 16.25
C GLU A 67 -2.84 7.05 15.98
N GLN A 68 -3.72 7.74 16.71
CA GLN A 68 -5.16 7.65 16.52
C GLN A 68 -5.57 8.02 15.08
N GLU A 69 -4.96 9.06 14.53
CA GLU A 69 -5.25 9.48 13.15
C GLU A 69 -4.64 8.53 12.12
N LEU A 70 -3.46 7.94 12.39
CA LEU A 70 -2.91 6.87 11.55
C LEU A 70 -3.88 5.68 11.45
N ILE A 71 -4.44 5.26 12.58
CA ILE A 71 -5.41 4.16 12.65
C ILE A 71 -6.72 4.55 11.95
N ARG A 72 -7.21 5.77 12.15
CA ARG A 72 -8.44 6.26 11.48
C ARG A 72 -8.28 6.24 9.96
N GLN A 73 -7.17 6.75 9.45
CA GLN A 73 -6.89 6.74 8.00
C GLN A 73 -6.82 5.33 7.46
N ALA A 74 -6.09 4.44 8.12
CA ALA A 74 -5.95 3.05 7.71
C ALA A 74 -7.28 2.31 7.58
N ARG A 75 -8.23 2.60 8.47
CA ARG A 75 -9.51 1.89 8.57
C ARG A 75 -10.65 2.50 7.77
N SER A 76 -10.61 3.81 7.53
CA SER A 76 -11.80 4.52 7.05
C SER A 76 -11.55 5.78 6.24
N ALA A 77 -10.31 6.26 6.12
CA ALA A 77 -10.03 7.51 5.40
C ALA A 77 -8.88 7.34 4.42
N ARG A 78 -8.99 6.28 3.62
CA ARG A 78 -8.17 6.12 2.42
C ARG A 78 -8.91 6.77 1.26
N ASN A 79 -8.15 7.30 0.31
CA ASN A 79 -8.71 7.89 -0.89
C ASN A 79 -8.62 6.87 -2.04
N VAL A 80 -9.50 7.05 -3.03
CA VAL A 80 -9.39 6.40 -4.33
C VAL A 80 -8.03 6.77 -4.95
N PRO A 81 -7.31 5.86 -5.63
CA PRO A 81 -6.07 6.18 -6.35
C PRO A 81 -6.19 7.46 -7.19
N GLY A 82 -5.35 8.47 -6.92
CA GLY A 82 -5.36 9.75 -7.62
C GLY A 82 -6.22 10.84 -6.98
N GLU A 83 -7.04 10.51 -5.97
CA GLU A 83 -7.80 11.49 -5.17
C GLU A 83 -7.08 11.89 -3.87
N GLY A 84 -5.88 11.35 -3.62
CA GLY A 84 -5.04 11.73 -2.49
C GLY A 84 -3.83 12.56 -2.92
N GLY A 85 -2.72 12.31 -2.25
CA GLY A 85 -1.47 13.02 -2.51
C GLY A 85 -0.23 12.17 -2.21
N LEU A 86 -0.37 10.85 -2.20
CA LEU A 86 0.76 9.94 -2.10
C LEU A 86 1.44 9.79 -3.46
N ASP A 87 2.76 9.57 -3.47
CA ASP A 87 3.50 9.30 -4.72
C ASP A 87 3.28 7.84 -5.18
N LEU A 88 2.14 7.61 -5.83
CA LEU A 88 1.76 6.28 -6.31
C LEU A 88 2.61 5.82 -7.50
N HIS A 89 3.01 6.72 -8.40
CA HIS A 89 3.87 6.37 -9.53
C HIS A 89 5.26 5.95 -9.09
N GLY A 90 5.85 6.67 -8.13
CA GLY A 90 7.13 6.30 -7.52
C GLY A 90 7.05 4.96 -6.80
N LEU A 91 6.01 4.76 -5.99
CA LEU A 91 5.78 3.49 -5.29
C LEU A 91 5.66 2.31 -6.25
N MET A 92 4.77 2.41 -7.24
CA MET A 92 4.57 1.35 -8.23
C MET A 92 5.81 1.10 -9.09
N SER A 93 6.64 2.12 -9.30
CA SER A 93 7.88 1.97 -10.06
C SER A 93 9.01 1.29 -9.30
N ALA A 94 8.98 1.33 -7.97
CA ALA A 94 9.93 0.65 -7.10
C ALA A 94 9.59 -0.85 -6.89
N LEU A 95 8.38 -1.28 -7.27
CA LEU A 95 7.93 -2.66 -7.14
C LEU A 95 8.22 -3.49 -8.41
N PRO A 96 8.36 -4.82 -8.29
CA PRO A 96 8.45 -5.71 -9.45
C PRO A 96 7.22 -5.55 -10.35
N ALA A 97 7.42 -5.49 -11.68
CA ALA A 97 6.33 -5.32 -12.64
C ALA A 97 5.34 -6.52 -12.66
N THR A 98 5.77 -7.68 -12.16
CA THR A 98 4.98 -8.90 -12.08
C THR A 98 4.24 -9.07 -10.75
N LEU A 99 4.41 -8.13 -9.80
CA LEU A 99 3.81 -8.22 -8.48
C LEU A 99 2.28 -8.07 -8.56
N PRO A 100 1.48 -8.99 -8.01
CA PRO A 100 0.04 -8.83 -7.95
C PRO A 100 -0.36 -7.57 -7.17
N VAL A 101 -1.30 -6.80 -7.73
CA VAL A 101 -1.83 -5.59 -7.11
C VAL A 101 -3.30 -5.82 -6.74
N SER A 102 -3.59 -5.62 -5.45
CA SER A 102 -4.94 -5.58 -4.90
C SER A 102 -5.31 -4.12 -4.60
N LEU A 103 -6.59 -3.78 -4.67
CA LEU A 103 -7.10 -2.46 -4.26
C LEU A 103 -7.65 -2.57 -2.84
N GLU A 104 -7.06 -1.83 -1.90
CA GLU A 104 -7.52 -1.78 -0.51
C GLU A 104 -7.96 -0.35 -0.17
N VAL A 105 -9.21 -0.05 -0.49
CA VAL A 105 -9.81 1.26 -0.26
C VAL A 105 -11.12 1.08 0.49
N PRO A 106 -11.12 1.14 1.84
CA PRO A 106 -12.35 1.18 2.62
C PRO A 106 -13.02 2.53 2.39
N LEU A 107 -13.93 2.58 1.42
CA LEU A 107 -14.71 3.76 1.08
C LEU A 107 -15.81 4.01 2.11
N ASP A 108 -15.94 5.26 2.55
CA ASP A 108 -17.02 5.76 3.40
C ASP A 108 -17.89 6.79 2.65
N GLY A 109 -18.89 7.35 3.33
CA GLY A 109 -19.76 8.38 2.77
C GLY A 109 -20.48 7.98 1.47
N GLU A 110 -20.54 8.92 0.52
CA GLU A 110 -21.23 8.73 -0.76
C GLU A 110 -20.58 7.64 -1.62
N GLN A 111 -19.24 7.60 -1.69
CA GLN A 111 -18.49 6.58 -2.44
C GLN A 111 -18.68 5.19 -1.82
N GLY A 112 -18.73 5.08 -0.48
CA GLY A 112 -19.03 3.83 0.22
C GLY A 112 -20.47 3.35 0.02
N ALA A 113 -21.41 4.27 -0.19
CA ALA A 113 -22.82 3.97 -0.43
C ALA A 113 -23.13 3.50 -1.87
N LEU A 114 -22.19 3.66 -2.81
CA LEU A 114 -22.35 3.17 -4.19
C LEU A 114 -22.60 1.66 -4.22
N PRO A 115 -23.37 1.12 -5.19
CA PRO A 115 -23.52 -0.32 -5.40
C PRO A 115 -22.16 -1.03 -5.55
N PRO A 116 -22.02 -2.31 -5.13
CA PRO A 116 -20.74 -3.02 -5.15
C PRO A 116 -20.01 -3.01 -6.51
N LEU A 117 -20.75 -3.19 -7.61
CA LEU A 117 -20.19 -3.16 -8.96
C LEU A 117 -19.64 -1.77 -9.31
N GLN A 118 -20.35 -0.70 -8.93
CA GLN A 118 -19.91 0.67 -9.21
C GLN A 118 -18.67 1.03 -8.39
N ARG A 119 -18.58 0.57 -7.13
CA ARG A 119 -17.35 0.73 -6.33
C ARG A 119 -16.17 -0.01 -6.95
N ALA A 120 -16.39 -1.26 -7.38
CA ALA A 120 -15.34 -2.04 -8.02
C ALA A 120 -14.85 -1.38 -9.32
N GLN A 121 -15.78 -0.89 -10.15
CA GLN A 121 -15.46 -0.20 -11.40
C GLN A 121 -14.71 1.11 -11.15
N LEU A 122 -15.18 1.94 -10.20
CA LEU A 122 -14.51 3.18 -9.79
C LEU A 122 -13.05 2.92 -9.40
N LEU A 123 -12.84 1.96 -8.49
CA LEU A 123 -11.50 1.64 -8.01
C LEU A 123 -10.63 1.04 -9.12
N PHE A 124 -11.19 0.17 -9.95
CA PHE A 124 -10.48 -0.42 -11.09
C PHE A 124 -9.99 0.65 -12.06
N ASP A 125 -10.87 1.56 -12.48
CA ASP A 125 -10.56 2.63 -13.43
C ASP A 125 -9.53 3.60 -12.85
N ALA A 126 -9.69 3.98 -11.59
CA ALA A 126 -8.75 4.86 -10.89
C ALA A 126 -7.36 4.25 -10.74
N ALA A 127 -7.25 2.91 -10.63
CA ALA A 127 -5.98 2.22 -10.51
C ALA A 127 -5.23 2.11 -11.85
N GLN A 128 -5.93 2.07 -13.00
CA GLN A 128 -5.33 1.82 -14.32
C GLN A 128 -4.08 2.67 -14.64
N PRO A 129 -4.05 3.99 -14.37
CA PRO A 129 -2.89 4.82 -14.68
C PRO A 129 -1.59 4.40 -13.95
N TYR A 130 -1.71 3.67 -12.85
CA TYR A 130 -0.58 3.25 -12.01
C TYR A 130 -0.13 1.81 -12.29
N LEU A 131 -0.94 1.04 -13.03
CA LEU A 131 -0.63 -0.35 -13.35
C LEU A 131 0.21 -0.42 -14.63
N ARG A 132 1.16 -1.34 -14.67
CA ARG A 132 1.92 -1.66 -15.88
C ARG A 132 1.20 -2.79 -16.62
N ALA A 133 1.20 -2.75 -17.95
CA ALA A 133 0.77 -3.90 -18.73
C ALA A 133 1.67 -5.10 -18.39
N CYS A 134 1.07 -6.26 -18.12
CA CYS A 134 1.82 -7.50 -18.02
C CYS A 134 2.44 -7.78 -19.40
N ALA A 135 3.77 -7.89 -19.44
CA ALA A 135 4.53 -8.24 -20.64
C ALA A 135 4.43 -9.74 -20.96
#